data_AF-A0A9D4EKF6-F1
#
_entry.id   AF-A0A9D4EKF6-F1
#
_cell.length_a   1.000
_cell.length_b   1.000
_cell.length_c   1.000
_cell.angle_alpha   90.00
_cell.angle_beta   90.00
_cell.angle_gamma   90.00
#
_symmetry.space_group_name_H-M   'P 1'
#
loop_
_entity.id
_entity.type
_entity.pdbx_description
1 polymer ?
#
loop_
_entity_poly.entity_id
_entity_poly.type
_entity_poly.pdbx_seq_one_letter_code
_entity_poly.pdbx_strand_id
1 'polypeptide(L)'
;MEEVMRNQVRALGSLERSIVTLGKRLTAVESRLDRLEVSISQKSQQRRELLAPIINEDNPKEPAGGNLVDKVIVAAINREAHNEAHFACLLMPHVFPELFGPDKLCHLYNWHGVSGKQPLEGLRCHYVEQMTKFFYKEARSSTVWTAGVGRINECLRLKTKRGTW
;
A
#
# COMPACT_ATOMS: atom_id res chain seq x y z
N MET A 1 -20.06 29.28 48.15
CA MET A 1 -18.69 28.74 47.96
C MET A 1 -18.68 27.21 48.01
N GLU A 2 -19.30 26.58 49.01
CA GLU A 2 -19.33 25.11 49.12
C GLU A 2 -20.02 24.38 47.97
N GLU A 3 -21.13 24.90 47.45
CA GLU A 3 -21.89 24.23 46.38
C GLU A 3 -21.13 24.18 45.05
N VAL A 4 -20.34 25.22 44.76
CA VAL A 4 -19.42 25.27 43.62
C VAL A 4 -18.36 24.17 43.76
N MET A 5 -17.79 24.03 44.96
CA MET A 5 -16.77 23.02 45.26
C MET A 5 -17.35 21.60 45.14
N ARG A 6 -18.58 21.36 45.63
CA ARG A 6 -19.30 20.09 45.46
C ARG A 6 -19.58 19.77 43.99
N ASN A 7 -19.91 20.77 43.17
CA ASN A 7 -20.13 20.59 41.73
C ASN A 7 -18.82 20.26 41.00
N GLN A 8 -17.71 20.91 41.35
CA GLN A 8 -16.39 20.62 40.78
C GLN A 8 -15.92 19.21 41.11
N VAL A 9 -16.08 18.74 42.35
CA VAL A 9 -15.72 17.37 42.75
C VAL A 9 -16.54 16.33 41.98
N ARG A 10 -17.85 16.56 41.79
CA ARG A 10 -18.70 15.68 40.97
C ARG A 10 -18.27 15.65 39.50
N ALA A 11 -17.91 16.80 38.93
CA ALA A 11 -17.43 16.91 37.56
C ALA A 11 -16.09 16.19 37.37
N LEU A 12 -15.14 16.34 38.30
CA LEU A 12 -13.86 15.62 38.30
C LEU A 12 -14.07 14.11 38.33
N GLY A 13 -14.90 13.60 39.23
CA GLY A 13 -15.21 12.17 39.27
C GLY A 13 -15.90 11.66 37.99
N SER A 14 -16.67 12.50 37.30
CA SER A 14 -17.26 12.17 36.00
C SER A 14 -16.21 12.09 34.88
N LEU A 15 -15.25 13.01 34.89
CA LEU A 15 -14.12 13.02 33.94
C LEU A 15 -13.22 11.80 34.16
N GLU A 16 -12.90 11.45 35.41
CA GLU A 16 -12.11 10.26 35.75
C GLU A 16 -12.75 8.98 35.22
N ARG A 17 -14.06 8.79 35.43
CA ARG A 17 -14.81 7.65 34.86
C ARG A 17 -14.77 7.63 33.33
N SER A 18 -14.83 8.80 32.70
CA SER A 18 -14.76 8.93 31.25
C SER A 18 -13.38 8.56 30.71
N ILE A 19 -12.30 9.00 31.37
CA ILE A 19 -10.92 8.64 31.03
C ILE A 19 -10.72 7.13 31.09
N VAL A 20 -11.17 6.49 32.18
CA VAL A 20 -11.08 5.03 32.32
C VAL A 20 -11.85 4.31 31.21
N THR A 21 -13.05 4.81 30.87
CA THR A 21 -13.87 4.23 29.81
C THR A 21 -13.22 4.38 28.44
N LEU A 22 -12.64 5.54 28.13
CA LEU A 22 -11.90 5.77 26.89
C LEU A 22 -10.65 4.90 26.81
N GLY A 23 -9.90 4.73 27.90
CA GLY A 23 -8.75 3.83 27.96
C GLY A 23 -9.12 2.40 27.59
N LYS A 24 -10.19 1.85 28.18
CA LYS A 24 -10.71 0.51 27.82
C LYS A 24 -11.08 0.39 26.34
N ARG A 25 -11.70 1.44 25.78
CA ARG A 25 -12.07 1.47 24.36
C ARG A 25 -10.85 1.53 23.45
N LEU A 26 -9.81 2.29 23.82
CA LEU A 26 -8.57 2.36 23.08
C LEU A 26 -7.90 1.00 23.01
N THR A 27 -7.71 0.32 24.16
CA THR A 27 -7.15 -1.04 24.21
C THR A 27 -7.97 -2.03 23.37
N ALA A 28 -9.31 -1.92 23.39
CA ALA A 28 -10.16 -2.77 22.56
C ALA A 28 -9.98 -2.51 21.05
N VAL A 29 -9.71 -1.25 20.65
CA VAL A 29 -9.41 -0.90 19.25
C VAL A 29 -8.03 -1.42 18.85
N GLU A 30 -7.02 -1.25 19.70
CA GLU A 30 -5.66 -1.78 19.47
C GLU A 30 -5.69 -3.29 19.27
N SER A 31 -6.35 -4.04 20.17
CA SER A 31 -6.49 -5.50 20.01
C SER A 31 -7.28 -5.91 18.75
N ARG A 32 -8.18 -5.06 18.25
CA ARG A 32 -8.88 -5.32 16.98
C ARG A 32 -7.95 -5.08 15.80
N LEU A 33 -7.09 -4.07 15.87
CA LEU A 33 -6.09 -3.79 14.84
C LEU A 33 -5.13 -4.99 14.71
N ASP A 34 -4.59 -5.49 15.83
CA ASP A 34 -3.69 -6.64 15.83
C ASP A 34 -4.32 -7.87 15.17
N ARG A 35 -5.59 -8.17 15.50
CA ARG A 35 -6.34 -9.28 14.89
C ARG A 35 -6.54 -9.10 13.39
N LEU A 36 -6.80 -7.88 12.94
CA LEU A 36 -6.96 -7.58 11.52
C LEU A 36 -5.62 -7.71 10.77
N GLU A 37 -4.51 -7.30 11.36
CA GLU A 37 -3.17 -7.46 10.78
C GLU A 37 -2.80 -8.94 10.58
N VAL A 38 -3.09 -9.78 11.59
CA VAL A 38 -2.93 -11.24 11.47
C VAL A 38 -3.83 -11.79 10.37
N SER A 39 -5.10 -11.38 10.34
CA SER A 39 -6.07 -11.86 9.34
C SER A 39 -5.68 -11.47 7.91
N ILE A 40 -5.18 -10.24 7.70
CA ILE A 40 -4.65 -9.78 6.41
C ILE A 40 -3.44 -10.63 6.01
N SER A 41 -2.50 -10.85 6.94
CA SER A 41 -1.30 -11.65 6.68
C SER A 41 -1.64 -13.09 6.31
N GLN A 42 -2.59 -13.72 7.02
CA GLN A 42 -3.08 -15.06 6.71
C GLN A 42 -3.79 -15.12 5.35
N LYS A 43 -4.65 -14.14 5.05
CA LYS A 43 -5.36 -14.09 3.76
C LYS A 43 -4.40 -13.88 2.59
N SER A 44 -3.38 -13.03 2.77
CA SER A 44 -2.30 -12.85 1.80
C SER A 44 -1.49 -14.14 1.62
N GLN A 45 -1.18 -14.85 2.71
CA GLN A 45 -0.48 -16.14 2.64
C GLN A 45 -1.31 -17.21 1.92
N GLN A 46 -2.59 -17.35 2.27
CA GLN A 46 -3.52 -18.28 1.62
C GLN A 46 -3.64 -17.98 0.13
N ARG A 47 -3.72 -16.70 -0.26
CA ARG A 47 -3.71 -16.29 -1.68
C ARG A 47 -2.42 -16.74 -2.38
N ARG A 48 -1.24 -16.60 -1.75
CA ARG A 48 0.04 -17.06 -2.31
C ARG A 48 0.06 -18.57 -2.53
N GLU A 49 -0.44 -19.35 -1.57
CA GLU A 49 -0.51 -20.81 -1.67
C GLU A 49 -1.49 -21.27 -2.76
N LEU A 50 -2.65 -20.62 -2.90
CA LEU A 50 -3.61 -20.91 -3.96
C LEU A 50 -3.10 -20.55 -5.37
N LEU A 51 -2.24 -19.54 -5.48
CA LEU A 51 -1.68 -19.09 -6.76
C LEU A 51 -0.38 -19.81 -7.16
N ALA A 52 0.31 -20.46 -6.21
CA ALA A 52 1.56 -21.19 -6.43
C ALA A 52 1.48 -22.29 -7.51
N PRO A 53 0.39 -23.08 -7.65
CA PRO A 53 0.27 -24.06 -8.72
C PRO A 53 0.13 -23.45 -10.11
N ILE A 54 -0.38 -22.21 -10.21
CA ILE A 54 -0.64 -21.56 -11.49
C ILE A 54 0.63 -20.87 -12.02
N ILE A 55 1.77 -20.94 -11.31
CA ILE A 55 3.07 -20.44 -11.81
C ILE A 55 3.72 -21.47 -12.77
N ASN A 56 3.14 -22.67 -12.92
CA ASN A 56 3.62 -23.67 -13.84
C ASN A 56 2.78 -23.71 -15.14
N GLU A 57 3.54 -23.68 -16.25
CA GLU A 57 3.20 -24.03 -17.65
C GLU A 57 2.56 -23.01 -18.60
N ASP A 58 1.85 -21.97 -18.14
CA ASP A 58 1.20 -21.02 -19.07
C ASP A 58 1.71 -19.56 -18.94
N ASN A 59 3.00 -19.41 -18.65
CA ASN A 59 3.61 -18.12 -18.43
C ASN A 59 3.79 -17.36 -19.77
N PRO A 60 3.22 -16.16 -19.96
CA PRO A 60 3.68 -15.28 -21.02
C PRO A 60 5.17 -15.00 -20.82
N LYS A 61 5.96 -15.07 -21.90
CA LYS A 61 7.39 -14.71 -21.91
C LYS A 61 7.59 -13.42 -21.09
N GLU A 62 8.61 -13.41 -20.21
CA GLU A 62 9.05 -12.19 -19.50
C GLU A 62 8.94 -10.99 -20.45
N PRO A 63 8.31 -9.87 -20.04
CA PRO A 63 8.09 -8.75 -20.94
C PRO A 63 9.46 -8.29 -21.45
N ALA A 64 9.66 -8.51 -22.75
CA ALA A 64 10.89 -8.20 -23.42
C ALA A 64 10.99 -6.69 -23.56
N GLY A 65 11.98 -6.10 -22.89
CA GLY A 65 12.30 -4.69 -23.00
C GLY A 65 11.89 -3.88 -21.77
N GLY A 66 12.90 -3.27 -21.14
CA GLY A 66 12.75 -2.31 -20.06
C GLY A 66 13.58 -2.72 -18.85
N ASN A 67 14.64 -1.95 -18.58
CA ASN A 67 15.53 -1.98 -17.40
C ASN A 67 15.48 -3.29 -16.61
N LEU A 68 16.46 -4.17 -16.85
CA LEU A 68 16.58 -5.48 -16.22
C LEU A 68 16.84 -5.29 -14.71
N VAL A 69 15.79 -5.01 -13.94
CA VAL A 69 15.86 -5.12 -12.49
C VAL A 69 16.17 -6.57 -12.19
N ASP A 70 17.23 -6.77 -11.42
CA ASP A 70 17.73 -8.09 -11.07
C ASP A 70 16.58 -8.95 -10.54
N LYS A 71 16.47 -10.20 -11.03
CA LYS A 71 15.44 -11.16 -10.62
C LYS A 71 15.44 -11.32 -9.09
N VAL A 72 16.59 -11.17 -8.45
CA VAL A 72 16.73 -11.18 -6.99
C VAL A 72 15.95 -10.03 -6.34
N ILE A 73 16.06 -8.81 -6.88
CA ILE A 73 15.37 -7.62 -6.38
C ILE A 73 13.87 -7.78 -6.57
N VAL A 74 13.41 -8.18 -7.76
CA VAL A 74 11.99 -8.36 -8.04
C VAL A 74 11.37 -9.44 -7.13
N ALA A 75 12.09 -10.53 -6.88
CA ALA A 75 11.66 -11.56 -5.95
C ALA A 75 11.58 -11.06 -4.50
N ALA A 76 12.52 -10.23 -4.06
CA ALA A 76 12.49 -9.60 -2.73
C ALA A 76 11.28 -8.65 -2.59
N ILE A 77 11.04 -7.79 -3.58
CA ILE A 77 9.87 -6.91 -3.64
C ILE A 77 8.57 -7.72 -3.57
N ASN A 78 8.48 -8.82 -4.32
CA ASN A 78 7.29 -9.67 -4.29
C ASN A 78 7.06 -10.33 -2.93
N ARG A 79 8.12 -10.65 -2.18
CA ARG A 79 8.00 -11.19 -0.82
C ARG A 79 7.50 -10.15 0.18
N GLU A 80 7.91 -8.90 0.01
CA GLU A 80 7.50 -7.76 0.85
C GLU A 80 6.08 -7.27 0.54
N ALA A 81 5.69 -7.29 -0.73
CA ALA A 81 4.39 -6.80 -1.16
C ALA A 81 3.22 -7.60 -0.57
N HIS A 82 2.15 -6.89 -0.18
CA HIS A 82 0.95 -7.49 0.41
C HIS A 82 -0.21 -7.61 -0.61
N ASN A 83 -0.11 -6.89 -1.73
CA ASN A 83 -1.05 -6.90 -2.84
C ASN A 83 -0.39 -6.33 -4.11
N GLU A 84 -1.08 -6.46 -5.24
CA GLU A 84 -0.64 -6.03 -6.56
C GLU A 84 -0.27 -4.54 -6.65
N ALA A 85 -1.03 -3.66 -5.98
CA ALA A 85 -0.74 -2.23 -5.98
C ALA A 85 0.48 -1.91 -5.12
N HIS A 86 0.65 -2.57 -3.96
CA HIS A 86 1.82 -2.41 -3.11
C HIS A 86 3.09 -2.86 -3.86
N PHE A 87 3.01 -3.99 -4.56
CA PHE A 87 4.08 -4.49 -5.43
C PHE A 87 4.48 -3.43 -6.47
N ALA A 88 3.53 -2.87 -7.22
CA ALA A 88 3.80 -1.82 -8.20
C ALA A 88 4.46 -0.58 -7.55
N CYS A 89 3.99 -0.16 -6.36
CA CYS A 89 4.58 0.95 -5.62
C CYS A 89 6.01 0.70 -5.13
N LEU A 90 6.37 -0.55 -4.84
CA LEU A 90 7.73 -0.94 -4.47
C LEU A 90 8.62 -1.12 -5.71
N LEU A 91 8.07 -1.60 -6.82
CA LEU A 91 8.80 -1.80 -8.07
C LEU A 91 9.26 -0.49 -8.71
N MET A 92 8.38 0.52 -8.78
CA MET A 92 8.64 1.76 -9.53
C MET A 92 9.95 2.48 -9.17
N PRO A 93 10.35 2.64 -7.89
CA PRO A 93 11.65 3.22 -7.53
C PRO A 93 12.87 2.47 -8.07
N HIS A 94 12.78 1.15 -8.24
CA HIS A 94 13.89 0.36 -8.79
C HIS A 94 13.98 0.44 -10.31
N VAL A 95 12.82 0.50 -10.99
CA VAL A 95 12.78 0.51 -12.46
C VAL A 95 12.93 1.92 -13.04
N PHE A 96 12.48 2.95 -12.31
CA PHE A 96 12.49 4.37 -12.71
C PHE A 96 13.10 5.27 -11.63
N PRO A 97 14.35 5.02 -11.20
CA PRO A 97 14.98 5.76 -10.11
C PRO A 97 15.02 7.28 -10.34
N GLU A 98 15.05 7.72 -11.60
CA GLU A 98 15.01 9.14 -11.98
C GLU A 98 13.72 9.86 -11.54
N LEU A 99 12.61 9.14 -11.37
CA LEU A 99 11.37 9.73 -10.85
C LEU A 99 11.41 9.92 -9.33
N PHE A 100 12.22 9.13 -8.63
CA PHE A 100 12.25 9.04 -7.17
C PHE A 100 13.54 9.62 -6.57
N GLY A 101 14.34 10.33 -7.37
CA GLY A 101 15.52 11.04 -6.92
C GLY A 101 15.21 12.27 -6.03
N PRO A 102 16.24 13.08 -5.70
CA PRO A 102 16.11 14.26 -4.84
C PRO A 102 15.04 15.27 -5.29
N ASP A 103 14.89 15.43 -6.60
CA ASP A 103 13.90 16.33 -7.23
C ASP A 103 12.46 15.78 -7.16
N LYS A 104 12.30 14.52 -6.72
CA LYS A 104 11.04 13.84 -6.46
C LYS A 104 10.05 13.89 -7.62
N LEU A 105 10.52 13.90 -8.87
CA LEU A 105 9.70 14.13 -10.09
C LEU A 105 8.40 13.31 -10.15
N CYS A 106 8.34 12.16 -9.49
CA CYS A 106 7.13 11.34 -9.31
C CYS A 106 5.88 12.14 -8.89
N HIS A 107 6.02 13.27 -8.19
CA HIS A 107 4.90 14.12 -7.77
C HIS A 107 4.18 14.79 -8.95
N LEU A 108 4.90 15.04 -10.04
CA LEU A 108 4.37 15.67 -11.26
C LEU A 108 3.53 14.70 -12.09
N TYR A 109 3.62 13.41 -11.81
CA TYR A 109 2.98 12.37 -12.61
C TYR A 109 1.86 11.66 -11.87
N ASN A 110 0.92 11.13 -12.64
CA ASN A 110 0.04 10.04 -12.22
C ASN A 110 -0.23 9.12 -13.41
N TRP A 111 -0.92 8.02 -13.17
CA TRP A 111 -1.11 6.96 -14.15
C TRP A 111 -1.81 7.40 -15.45
N HIS A 112 -2.69 8.41 -15.40
CA HIS A 112 -3.53 8.83 -16.54
C HIS A 112 -3.39 10.31 -16.92
N GLY A 113 -2.56 11.09 -16.23
CA GLY A 113 -2.44 12.55 -16.42
C GLY A 113 -3.61 13.38 -15.91
N VAL A 114 -4.34 12.92 -14.88
CA VAL A 114 -5.51 13.65 -14.35
C VAL A 114 -5.13 14.68 -13.28
N SER A 115 -6.03 15.63 -12.99
CA SER A 115 -5.87 16.62 -11.89
C SER A 115 -4.60 17.49 -11.97
N GLY A 116 -4.24 17.96 -13.17
CA GLY A 116 -3.11 18.87 -13.38
C GLY A 116 -1.72 18.21 -13.34
N LYS A 117 -1.67 16.88 -13.28
CA LYS A 117 -0.44 16.09 -13.37
C LYS A 117 -0.22 15.57 -14.79
N GLN A 118 1.03 15.30 -15.14
CA GLN A 118 1.39 14.65 -16.40
C GLN A 118 1.09 13.15 -16.34
N PRO A 119 0.68 12.53 -17.47
CA PRO A 119 0.56 11.08 -17.54
C PRO A 119 1.95 10.46 -17.43
N LEU A 120 2.06 9.38 -16.65
CA LEU A 120 3.24 8.54 -16.71
C LEU A 120 3.36 7.97 -18.13
N GLU A 121 4.58 7.96 -18.66
CA GLU A 121 4.84 7.51 -20.03
C GLU A 121 4.27 6.10 -20.27
N GLY A 122 3.64 5.89 -21.44
CA GLY A 122 2.91 4.66 -21.73
C GLY A 122 3.76 3.39 -21.60
N LEU A 123 5.05 3.46 -21.95
CA LEU A 123 5.98 2.35 -21.79
C LEU A 123 6.24 2.00 -20.31
N ARG A 124 6.30 3.01 -19.43
CA ARG A 124 6.49 2.82 -17.99
C ARG A 124 5.26 2.19 -17.34
N CYS A 125 4.08 2.68 -17.72
CA CYS A 125 2.80 2.09 -17.31
C CYS A 125 2.72 0.63 -17.75
N HIS A 126 3.02 0.36 -19.01
CA HIS A 126 2.98 -0.99 -19.57
C HIS A 126 3.93 -1.93 -18.82
N TYR A 127 5.17 -1.52 -18.58
CA TYR A 127 6.15 -2.34 -17.88
C TYR A 127 5.69 -2.73 -16.47
N VAL A 128 5.26 -1.75 -15.67
CA VAL A 128 4.79 -1.98 -14.30
C VAL A 128 3.54 -2.85 -14.30
N GLU A 129 2.63 -2.64 -15.24
CA GLU A 129 1.43 -3.46 -15.41
C GLU A 129 1.75 -4.92 -15.73
N GLN A 130 2.63 -5.16 -16.70
CA GLN A 130 3.04 -6.53 -17.08
C GLN A 130 3.73 -7.25 -15.93
N MET A 131 4.68 -6.59 -15.27
CA MET A 131 5.35 -7.13 -14.08
C MET A 131 4.35 -7.46 -12.97
N THR A 132 3.39 -6.58 -12.71
CA THR A 132 2.39 -6.83 -11.68
C THR A 132 1.49 -8.00 -12.05
N LYS A 133 1.03 -8.09 -13.30
CA LYS A 133 0.20 -9.20 -13.82
C LYS A 133 0.93 -10.53 -13.89
N PHE A 134 2.26 -10.51 -13.92
CA PHE A 134 3.11 -11.70 -13.84
C PHE A 134 3.05 -12.31 -12.43
N PHE A 135 3.24 -11.50 -11.39
CA PHE A 135 3.22 -11.97 -10.00
C PHE A 135 1.81 -12.11 -9.40
N TYR A 136 0.85 -11.31 -9.87
CA TYR A 136 -0.51 -11.22 -9.34
C TYR A 136 -1.53 -11.43 -10.46
N LYS A 137 -2.07 -12.65 -10.58
CA LYS A 137 -3.02 -13.00 -11.65
C LYS A 137 -4.30 -12.18 -11.59
N GLU A 138 -4.75 -11.80 -10.40
CA GLU A 138 -5.95 -11.01 -10.20
C GLU A 138 -5.80 -9.60 -10.77
N ALA A 139 -4.56 -9.08 -10.91
CA ALA A 139 -4.30 -7.82 -11.60
C ALA A 139 -4.62 -7.89 -13.11
N ARG A 140 -4.88 -9.08 -13.67
CA ARG A 140 -5.41 -9.23 -15.04
C ARG A 140 -6.87 -8.79 -15.13
N SER A 141 -7.61 -8.78 -14.02
CA SER A 141 -8.95 -8.21 -13.96
C SER A 141 -8.88 -6.70 -14.06
N SER A 142 -9.58 -6.12 -15.05
CA SER A 142 -9.64 -4.67 -15.26
C SER A 142 -10.13 -3.92 -14.02
N THR A 143 -11.09 -4.48 -13.29
CA THR A 143 -11.63 -3.87 -12.06
C THR A 143 -10.56 -3.81 -10.96
N VAL A 144 -9.83 -4.91 -10.74
CA VAL A 144 -8.76 -4.98 -9.72
C VAL A 144 -7.63 -4.04 -10.10
N TRP A 145 -7.22 -4.05 -11.38
CA TRP A 145 -6.18 -3.17 -11.89
C TRP A 145 -6.54 -1.69 -11.74
N THR A 146 -7.74 -1.30 -12.15
CA THR A 146 -8.23 0.08 -12.03
C THR A 146 -8.25 0.56 -10.59
N ALA A 147 -8.71 -0.28 -9.65
CA ALA A 147 -8.64 0.03 -8.22
C ALA A 147 -7.19 0.15 -7.72
N GLY A 148 -6.30 -0.73 -8.20
CA GLY A 148 -4.87 -0.71 -7.91
C GLY A 148 -4.19 0.57 -8.39
N VAL A 149 -4.51 1.05 -9.60
CA VAL A 149 -4.01 2.31 -10.15
C VAL A 149 -4.32 3.50 -9.24
N GLY A 150 -5.50 3.53 -8.61
CA GLY A 150 -5.84 4.55 -7.61
C GLY A 150 -4.86 4.58 -6.43
N ARG A 151 -4.47 3.41 -5.92
CA ARG A 151 -3.47 3.28 -4.84
C ARG A 151 -2.05 3.60 -5.31
N ILE A 152 -1.69 3.23 -6.54
CA ILE A 152 -0.41 3.59 -7.15
C ILE A 152 -0.26 5.12 -7.21
N ASN A 153 -1.30 5.82 -7.65
CA ASN A 153 -1.34 7.29 -7.67
C ASN A 153 -1.24 7.90 -6.27
N GLU A 154 -1.75 7.22 -5.25
CA GLU A 154 -1.56 7.60 -3.86
C GLU A 154 -0.12 7.39 -3.38
N CYS A 155 0.54 6.28 -3.74
CA CYS A 155 1.95 6.05 -3.43
C CYS A 155 2.86 7.14 -4.02
N LEU A 156 2.63 7.51 -5.29
CA LEU A 156 3.34 8.60 -5.98
C LEU A 156 3.15 9.96 -5.27
N ARG A 157 2.08 10.11 -4.48
CA ARG A 157 1.77 11.30 -3.69
C ARG A 157 2.36 11.27 -2.27
N LEU A 158 2.31 10.10 -1.60
CA LEU A 158 2.59 9.97 -0.15
C LEU A 158 4.04 9.66 0.19
N LYS A 159 4.77 8.87 -0.62
CA LYS A 159 6.14 8.42 -0.27
C LYS A 159 7.18 9.56 -0.18
N THR A 160 6.79 10.79 -0.50
CA THR A 160 7.59 12.00 -0.29
C THR A 160 7.56 12.57 1.14
N LYS A 161 6.61 12.15 1.99
CA LYS A 161 6.46 12.70 3.37
C LYS A 161 7.27 11.97 4.45
N ARG A 162 7.71 10.72 4.23
CA ARG A 162 8.37 9.89 5.27
C ARG A 162 9.88 9.68 5.10
N GLY A 163 10.52 10.21 4.07
CA GLY A 163 11.99 10.27 3.98
C GLY A 163 12.73 8.92 3.90
N THR A 164 12.03 7.78 3.85
CA THR A 164 12.62 6.46 3.66
C THR A 164 12.32 5.98 2.24
N TRP A 165 13.38 5.80 1.47
CA TRP A 165 13.40 5.09 0.20
C TRP A 165 13.69 3.62 0.46
#